data_AF-A0A9X9R509-F1
#
_entry.id   AF-A0A9X9R509-F1
#
_cell.length_a   1.000
_cell.length_b   1.000
_cell.length_c   1.000
_cell.angle_alpha   90.00
_cell.angle_beta   90.00
_cell.angle_gamma   90.00
#
_symmetry.space_group_name_H-M   'P 1'
#
loop_
_entity.id
_entity.type
_entity.pdbx_description
1 polymer ?
#
loop_
_entity_poly.entity_id
_entity_poly.type
_entity_poly.pdbx_seq_one_letter_code
_entity_poly.pdbx_strand_id
1 'polypeptide(L)'
;MTLKTFSDTAQTFTFTYDFEDIDTARVASNAVFGYMFGTYHAPVIEATIKGKGQLMLEYAEDKELSKIFKRICDGFKDYYNNPQAETVESKYKLERVEQLKQSEGFDSLLDKVVAYELELMDYAERLLSDNPIPMDFMTAYGTLELVGTEGIELLKSLDEDDEYSGLADYKADTE
;
A
#
# COMPACT_ATOMS: atom_id res chain seq x y z
N MET A 1 9.01 -23.16 -17.77
CA MET A 1 7.55 -23.31 -17.62
C MET A 1 6.93 -22.93 -18.95
N THR A 2 5.97 -23.70 -19.48
CA THR A 2 5.31 -23.38 -20.75
C THR A 2 3.88 -22.98 -20.45
N LEU A 3 3.48 -21.76 -20.84
CA LEU A 3 2.12 -21.25 -20.67
C LEU A 3 1.16 -22.02 -21.58
N LYS A 4 -0.08 -22.19 -21.13
CA LYS A 4 -1.13 -22.84 -21.91
C LYS A 4 -1.69 -21.90 -22.97
N THR A 5 -2.14 -22.46 -24.08
CA THR A 5 -2.93 -21.79 -25.11
C THR A 5 -4.33 -22.39 -25.12
N PHE A 6 -5.34 -21.58 -25.42
CA PHE A 6 -6.70 -22.07 -25.58
C PHE A 6 -6.82 -22.98 -26.79
N SER A 7 -7.73 -23.97 -26.72
CA SER A 7 -8.09 -24.76 -27.89
C SER A 7 -9.13 -24.03 -28.74
N ASP A 8 -9.29 -24.47 -29.98
CA ASP A 8 -10.36 -24.02 -30.88
C ASP A 8 -11.77 -24.38 -30.38
N THR A 9 -11.88 -25.17 -29.29
CA THR A 9 -13.15 -25.59 -28.68
C THR A 9 -13.45 -24.91 -27.35
N ALA A 10 -12.65 -23.90 -26.97
CA ALA A 10 -12.86 -23.14 -25.74
C ALA A 10 -14.26 -22.50 -25.70
N GLN A 11 -14.88 -22.53 -24.53
CA GLN A 11 -16.20 -21.97 -24.28
C GLN A 11 -16.12 -20.89 -23.20
N THR A 12 -17.06 -19.95 -23.23
CA THR A 12 -17.21 -18.94 -22.18
C THR A 12 -17.95 -19.54 -20.98
N PHE A 13 -17.37 -19.39 -19.81
CA PHE A 13 -17.95 -19.77 -18.53
C PHE A 13 -18.16 -18.53 -17.65
N THR A 14 -19.14 -18.63 -16.75
CA THR A 14 -19.39 -17.62 -15.72
C THR A 14 -19.18 -18.24 -14.35
N PHE A 15 -18.49 -17.51 -13.47
CA PHE A 15 -18.31 -17.87 -12.07
C PHE A 15 -18.74 -16.70 -11.18
N THR A 16 -19.48 -16.98 -10.12
CA THR A 16 -19.93 -15.96 -9.17
C THR A 16 -19.54 -16.34 -7.74
N TYR A 17 -19.13 -15.35 -6.96
CA TYR A 17 -18.74 -15.52 -5.57
C TYR A 17 -19.10 -14.29 -4.75
N ASP A 18 -19.73 -14.50 -3.60
CA ASP A 18 -20.13 -13.42 -2.69
C ASP A 18 -19.08 -13.22 -1.60
N PHE A 19 -18.52 -12.02 -1.54
CA PHE A 19 -17.69 -11.54 -0.43
C PHE A 19 -18.48 -10.61 0.49
N GLU A 20 -17.98 -10.40 1.71
CA GLU A 20 -18.59 -9.50 2.70
C GLU A 20 -18.52 -8.03 2.27
N ASP A 21 -17.45 -7.65 1.58
CA ASP A 21 -17.17 -6.28 1.14
C ASP A 21 -16.55 -6.23 -0.27
N ILE A 22 -16.57 -5.04 -0.86
CA ILE A 22 -16.09 -4.77 -2.23
C ILE A 22 -14.57 -4.91 -2.33
N ASP A 23 -13.83 -4.57 -1.28
CA ASP A 23 -12.37 -4.56 -1.33
C ASP A 23 -11.80 -5.98 -1.25
N THR A 24 -12.38 -6.87 -0.45
CA THR A 24 -12.07 -8.30 -0.47
C THR A 24 -12.35 -8.88 -1.86
N ALA A 25 -13.48 -8.51 -2.48
CA ALA A 25 -13.80 -8.93 -3.83
C ALA A 25 -12.77 -8.45 -4.86
N ARG A 26 -12.25 -7.23 -4.72
CA ARG A 26 -11.18 -6.68 -5.58
C ARG A 26 -9.86 -7.43 -5.42
N VAL A 27 -9.46 -7.71 -4.18
CA VAL A 27 -8.22 -8.45 -3.90
C VAL A 27 -8.30 -9.87 -4.46
N ALA A 28 -9.41 -10.57 -4.22
CA ALA A 28 -9.63 -11.89 -4.78
C ALA A 28 -9.66 -11.88 -6.32
N SER A 29 -10.29 -10.86 -6.93
CA SER A 29 -10.28 -10.66 -8.38
C SER A 29 -8.85 -10.56 -8.94
N ASN A 30 -7.99 -9.75 -8.31
CA ASN A 30 -6.58 -9.62 -8.70
C ASN A 30 -5.83 -10.95 -8.59
N ALA A 31 -6.09 -11.74 -7.54
CA ALA A 31 -5.48 -13.06 -7.39
C ALA A 31 -5.92 -14.03 -8.50
N VAL A 32 -7.20 -13.97 -8.92
CA VAL A 32 -7.69 -14.75 -10.05
C VAL A 32 -7.04 -14.30 -11.36
N PHE A 33 -6.92 -12.99 -11.59
CA PHE A 33 -6.17 -12.49 -12.76
C PHE A 33 -4.73 -12.99 -12.73
N GLY A 34 -4.04 -12.90 -11.59
CA GLY A 34 -2.68 -13.43 -11.43
C GLY A 34 -2.57 -14.91 -11.78
N TYR A 35 -3.53 -15.73 -11.36
CA TYR A 35 -3.61 -17.14 -11.76
C TYR A 35 -3.76 -17.30 -13.28
N MET A 36 -4.66 -16.53 -13.91
CA MET A 36 -4.91 -16.61 -15.36
C MET A 36 -3.69 -16.17 -16.17
N PHE A 37 -3.12 -15.01 -15.87
CA PHE A 37 -1.91 -14.51 -16.55
C PHE A 37 -0.67 -15.35 -16.26
N GLY A 38 -0.60 -16.03 -15.11
CA GLY A 38 0.48 -16.96 -14.79
C GLY A 38 0.32 -18.34 -15.44
N THR A 39 -0.87 -18.69 -15.92
CA THR A 39 -1.17 -20.02 -16.48
C THR A 39 -1.27 -20.01 -18.01
N TYR A 40 -1.78 -18.92 -18.60
CA TYR A 40 -2.11 -18.84 -20.01
C TYR A 40 -1.32 -17.75 -20.71
N HIS A 41 -0.99 -17.97 -21.99
CA HIS A 41 -0.22 -17.00 -22.79
C HIS A 41 -1.01 -15.72 -23.09
N ALA A 42 -2.32 -15.84 -23.30
CA ALA A 42 -3.20 -14.73 -23.60
C ALA A 42 -4.60 -15.00 -23.01
N PRO A 43 -4.78 -14.93 -21.68
CA PRO A 43 -6.03 -15.29 -21.04
C PRO A 43 -7.18 -14.37 -21.48
N VAL A 44 -8.36 -14.93 -21.71
CA VAL A 44 -9.60 -14.19 -21.91
C VAL A 44 -10.41 -14.31 -20.62
N ILE A 45 -10.39 -13.24 -19.83
CA ILE A 45 -11.11 -13.15 -18.56
C ILE A 45 -11.51 -11.70 -18.27
N GLU A 46 -12.73 -11.51 -17.79
CA GLU A 46 -13.25 -10.25 -17.29
C GLU A 46 -13.82 -10.44 -15.88
N ALA A 47 -13.68 -9.40 -15.05
CA ALA A 47 -14.21 -9.38 -13.70
C ALA A 47 -15.13 -8.17 -13.51
N THR A 48 -16.32 -8.43 -12.99
CA THR A 48 -17.27 -7.40 -12.59
C THR A 48 -17.61 -7.59 -11.12
N ILE A 49 -17.58 -6.50 -10.33
CA ILE A 49 -18.00 -6.52 -8.93
C ILE A 49 -19.34 -5.78 -8.82
N LYS A 50 -20.34 -6.44 -8.24
CA LYS A 50 -21.71 -5.93 -8.08
C LYS A 50 -22.10 -5.85 -6.61
N GLY A 51 -23.03 -4.94 -6.31
CA GLY A 51 -23.63 -4.82 -4.98
C GLY A 51 -22.59 -4.56 -3.89
N LYS A 52 -22.62 -5.35 -2.82
CA LYS A 52 -21.76 -5.20 -1.65
C LYS A 52 -20.43 -5.97 -1.72
N GLY A 53 -20.14 -6.68 -2.81
CA GLY A 53 -18.96 -7.55 -2.88
C GLY A 53 -19.16 -8.83 -3.69
N GLN A 54 -20.19 -8.90 -4.54
CA GLN A 54 -20.37 -10.05 -5.42
C GLN A 54 -19.40 -9.95 -6.60
N LEU A 55 -18.41 -10.85 -6.65
CA LEU A 55 -17.49 -11.01 -7.77
C LEU A 55 -18.13 -11.91 -8.83
N MET A 56 -18.20 -11.42 -10.06
CA MET A 56 -18.62 -12.16 -11.24
C MET A 56 -17.47 -12.19 -12.24
N LEU A 57 -17.04 -13.39 -12.61
CA LEU A 57 -15.99 -13.64 -13.58
C LEU A 57 -16.60 -14.25 -14.83
N GLU A 58 -16.21 -13.73 -15.98
CA GLU A 58 -16.48 -14.32 -17.29
C GLU A 58 -15.15 -14.70 -17.93
N TYR A 59 -14.99 -15.94 -18.38
CA TYR A 59 -13.71 -16.44 -18.87
C TYR A 59 -13.86 -17.51 -19.94
N ALA A 60 -12.92 -17.59 -20.87
CA ALA A 60 -12.87 -18.66 -21.87
C ALA A 60 -11.93 -19.79 -21.41
N GLU A 61 -12.36 -21.06 -21.53
CA GLU A 61 -11.52 -22.23 -21.27
C GLU A 61 -12.11 -23.49 -21.95
N ASP A 62 -11.34 -24.59 -22.04
CA ASP A 62 -11.87 -25.87 -22.52
C ASP A 62 -12.70 -26.60 -21.44
N LYS A 63 -12.41 -26.31 -20.17
CA LYS A 63 -13.01 -26.92 -18.99
C LYS A 63 -13.25 -25.88 -17.91
N GLU A 64 -14.40 -25.98 -17.27
CA GLU A 64 -14.79 -25.10 -16.18
C GLU A 64 -13.75 -25.08 -15.05
N LEU A 65 -13.32 -23.87 -14.65
CA LEU A 65 -12.32 -23.62 -13.60
C LEU A 65 -12.95 -23.28 -12.25
N SER A 66 -14.28 -23.40 -12.10
CA SER A 66 -15.03 -22.99 -10.91
C SER A 66 -14.48 -23.55 -9.60
N LYS A 67 -13.92 -24.77 -9.59
CA LYS A 67 -13.27 -25.33 -8.38
C LYS A 67 -11.99 -24.58 -7.99
N ILE A 68 -11.21 -24.16 -8.99
CA ILE A 68 -9.96 -23.43 -8.79
C ILE A 68 -10.28 -22.01 -8.34
N PHE A 69 -11.20 -21.32 -9.02
CA PHE A 69 -11.62 -19.97 -8.66
C PHE A 69 -12.27 -19.94 -7.29
N LYS A 70 -13.12 -20.93 -6.96
CA LYS A 70 -13.66 -21.07 -5.61
C LYS A 70 -12.55 -21.22 -4.58
N ARG A 71 -11.54 -22.06 -4.82
CA ARG A 71 -10.41 -22.23 -3.88
C ARG A 71 -9.61 -20.94 -3.69
N ILE A 72 -9.37 -20.18 -4.77
CA ILE A 72 -8.72 -18.87 -4.69
C ILE A 72 -9.59 -17.93 -3.84
N CYS A 73 -10.87 -17.77 -4.17
CA CYS A 73 -11.80 -16.90 -3.46
C CYS A 73 -11.98 -17.28 -1.99
N ASP A 74 -12.09 -18.59 -1.69
CA ASP A 74 -12.18 -19.11 -0.31
C ASP A 74 -10.94 -18.71 0.52
N GLY A 75 -9.77 -18.58 -0.10
CA GLY A 75 -8.55 -18.10 0.57
C GLY A 75 -8.57 -16.62 0.98
N PHE A 76 -9.50 -15.84 0.42
CA PHE A 76 -9.68 -14.42 0.72
C PHE A 76 -10.96 -14.12 1.51
N LYS A 77 -11.78 -15.12 1.86
CA LYS A 77 -12.99 -14.91 2.68
C LYS A 77 -12.72 -14.13 3.96
N ASP A 78 -11.59 -14.43 4.57
CA ASP A 78 -11.13 -13.84 5.83
C ASP A 78 -10.04 -12.79 5.60
N TYR A 79 -9.96 -12.17 4.42
CA TYR A 79 -8.90 -11.22 4.09
C TYR A 79 -8.79 -10.07 5.10
N TYR A 80 -9.93 -9.53 5.53
CA TYR A 80 -10.00 -8.54 6.63
C TYR A 80 -10.10 -9.15 8.02
N ASN A 81 -10.43 -10.43 8.13
CA ASN A 81 -10.36 -11.20 9.38
C ASN A 81 -8.94 -11.73 9.64
N ASN A 82 -7.96 -11.38 8.80
CA ASN A 82 -6.56 -11.65 9.05
C ASN A 82 -6.16 -10.91 10.34
N PRO A 83 -5.67 -11.62 11.38
CA PRO A 83 -5.29 -11.04 12.67
C PRO A 83 -4.19 -9.97 12.60
N GLN A 84 -3.64 -9.65 11.43
CA GLN A 84 -2.73 -8.50 11.26
C GLN A 84 -3.44 -7.12 11.30
N ALA A 85 -4.77 -7.10 11.30
CA ALA A 85 -5.57 -5.94 11.69
C ALA A 85 -5.97 -5.94 13.19
N GLU A 86 -5.26 -6.68 14.06
CA GLU A 86 -5.58 -6.76 15.50
C GLU A 86 -5.26 -5.49 16.29
N THR A 87 -4.39 -4.61 15.80
CA THR A 87 -3.97 -3.41 16.54
C THR A 87 -4.75 -2.18 16.14
N VAL A 88 -4.92 -1.26 17.10
CA VAL A 88 -5.51 0.07 16.87
C VAL A 88 -4.76 0.80 15.75
N GLU A 89 -3.45 0.62 15.65
CA GLU A 89 -2.60 1.23 14.62
C GLU A 89 -2.92 0.73 13.21
N SER A 90 -3.03 -0.59 13.01
CA SER A 90 -3.38 -1.17 11.72
C SER A 90 -4.77 -0.70 11.25
N LYS A 91 -5.73 -0.66 12.18
CA LYS A 91 -7.08 -0.16 11.91
C LYS A 91 -7.08 1.33 11.56
N TYR A 92 -6.36 2.14 12.33
CA TYR A 92 -6.20 3.57 12.06
C TYR A 92 -5.61 3.80 10.67
N LYS A 93 -4.54 3.08 10.30
CA LYS A 93 -3.90 3.21 8.98
C LYS A 93 -4.88 2.93 7.86
N LEU A 94 -5.66 1.85 7.96
CA LEU A 94 -6.65 1.49 6.94
C LEU A 94 -7.74 2.58 6.81
N GLU A 95 -8.38 2.94 7.92
CA GLU A 95 -9.48 3.93 7.90
C GLU A 95 -9.00 5.30 7.45
N ARG A 96 -7.81 5.73 7.89
CA ARG A 96 -7.26 7.03 7.53
C ARG A 96 -6.87 7.11 6.06
N VAL A 97 -6.29 6.04 5.50
CA VAL A 97 -5.96 5.98 4.06
C VAL A 97 -7.23 6.08 3.21
N GLU A 98 -8.30 5.36 3.57
CA GLU A 98 -9.57 5.47 2.85
C GLU A 98 -10.20 6.87 2.96
N GLN A 99 -10.15 7.48 4.15
CA GLN A 99 -10.60 8.86 4.33
C GLN A 99 -9.82 9.85 3.44
N LEU A 100 -8.49 9.72 3.37
CA LEU A 100 -7.64 10.59 2.56
C LEU A 100 -7.88 10.42 1.07
N LYS A 101 -8.08 9.18 0.58
CA LYS A 101 -8.44 8.93 -0.83
C LYS A 101 -9.74 9.62 -1.24
N GLN A 102 -10.66 9.82 -0.29
CA GLN A 102 -11.95 10.46 -0.55
C GLN A 102 -11.88 11.99 -0.50
N SER A 103 -10.96 12.55 0.29
CA SER A 103 -10.90 14.00 0.53
C SER A 103 -9.73 14.72 -0.13
N GLU A 104 -8.69 14.01 -0.57
CA GLU A 104 -7.43 14.61 -1.05
C GLU A 104 -7.02 14.11 -2.44
N GLY A 105 -6.35 14.99 -3.19
CA GLY A 105 -5.59 14.62 -4.38
C GLY A 105 -4.12 14.35 -4.06
N PHE A 106 -3.38 13.81 -5.03
CA PHE A 106 -1.97 13.46 -4.87
C PHE A 106 -1.10 14.68 -4.48
N ASP A 107 -1.26 15.82 -5.16
CA ASP A 107 -0.46 17.02 -4.88
C ASP A 107 -0.73 17.57 -3.48
N SER A 108 -2.00 17.58 -3.03
CA SER A 108 -2.37 17.97 -1.65
C SER A 108 -1.72 17.06 -0.60
N LEU A 109 -1.60 15.76 -0.89
CA LEU A 109 -0.91 14.83 -0.01
C LEU A 109 0.60 15.10 0.02
N LEU A 110 1.23 15.40 -1.12
CA LEU A 110 2.64 15.78 -1.18
C LEU A 110 2.92 17.03 -0.34
N ASP A 111 2.11 18.09 -0.51
CA ASP A 111 2.27 19.33 0.25
C ASP A 111 2.18 19.09 1.76
N LYS A 112 1.26 18.22 2.19
CA LYS A 112 1.11 17.84 3.60
C LYS A 112 2.29 17.01 4.11
N VAL A 113 2.79 16.07 3.31
CA VAL A 113 3.96 15.27 3.68
C VAL A 113 5.17 16.18 3.88
N VAL A 114 5.46 17.08 2.94
CA VAL A 114 6.56 18.05 3.06
C VAL A 114 6.39 18.94 4.29
N ALA A 115 5.17 19.42 4.56
CA ALA A 115 4.91 20.20 5.77
C ALA A 115 5.19 19.41 7.06
N TYR A 116 4.79 18.14 7.13
CA TYR A 116 5.08 17.28 8.27
C TYR A 116 6.58 16.97 8.41
N GLU A 117 7.30 16.78 7.31
CA GLU A 117 8.76 16.58 7.32
C GLU A 117 9.46 17.81 7.92
N LEU A 118 9.08 19.02 7.51
CA LEU A 118 9.63 20.26 8.09
C LEU A 118 9.35 20.40 9.59
N GLU A 119 8.14 20.05 10.05
CA GLU A 119 7.81 20.05 11.48
C GLU A 119 8.67 19.06 12.28
N LEU A 120 8.91 17.86 11.72
CA LEU A 120 9.78 16.85 12.33
C LEU A 120 11.25 17.32 12.39
N MET A 121 11.74 17.97 11.32
CA MET A 121 13.09 18.53 11.28
C MET A 121 13.28 19.67 12.29
N ASP A 122 12.34 20.60 12.42
CA ASP A 122 12.35 21.64 13.46
C ASP A 122 12.37 21.03 14.87
N TYR A 123 11.57 19.99 15.07
CA TYR A 123 11.54 19.29 16.35
C TYR A 123 12.88 18.64 16.68
N ALA A 124 13.50 17.97 15.70
CA ALA A 124 14.82 17.37 15.86
C ALA A 124 15.92 18.42 16.08
N GLU A 125 15.89 19.53 15.36
CA GLU A 125 16.82 20.66 15.55
C GLU A 125 16.77 21.17 16.98
N ARG A 126 15.58 21.39 17.52
CA ARG A 126 15.41 21.87 18.90
C ARG A 126 15.95 20.89 19.96
N LEU A 127 16.06 19.61 19.63
CA LEU A 127 16.67 18.59 20.50
C LEU A 127 18.19 18.54 20.36
N LEU A 128 18.72 18.90 19.20
CA LEU A 128 20.15 18.88 18.88
C LEU A 128 20.84 20.23 19.08
N SER A 129 20.08 21.32 19.20
CA SER A 129 20.58 22.67 19.40
C SER A 129 21.41 22.82 20.69
N ASP A 130 22.22 23.88 20.75
CA ASP A 130 23.05 24.23 21.92
C ASP A 130 22.26 24.39 23.23
N ASN A 131 20.96 24.70 23.15
CA ASN A 131 20.06 24.81 24.29
C ASN A 131 18.86 23.87 24.11
N PRO A 132 19.06 22.54 24.26
CA PRO A 132 18.07 21.57 23.86
C PRO A 132 16.85 21.59 24.78
N ILE A 133 15.68 21.26 24.21
CA ILE A 133 14.51 20.96 25.04
C ILE A 133 14.78 19.71 25.90
N PRO A 134 14.19 19.56 27.11
CA PRO A 134 14.55 18.47 28.02
C PRO A 134 13.99 17.12 27.57
N MET A 135 14.68 16.47 26.64
CA MET A 135 14.43 15.12 26.12
C MET A 135 15.76 14.54 25.61
N ASP A 136 15.83 13.22 25.38
CA ASP A 136 17.07 12.60 24.91
C ASP A 136 17.34 12.85 23.42
N PHE A 137 18.63 12.88 23.06
CA PHE A 137 19.08 13.05 21.68
C PHE A 137 18.69 11.87 20.79
N MET A 138 18.52 10.66 21.35
CA MET A 138 18.09 9.48 20.58
C MET A 138 16.71 9.69 19.96
N THR A 139 15.84 10.45 20.63
CA THR A 139 14.54 10.86 20.08
C THR A 139 14.71 11.75 18.84
N ALA A 140 15.71 12.65 18.83
CA ALA A 140 16.00 13.48 17.67
C ALA A 140 16.44 12.64 16.47
N TYR A 141 17.37 11.70 16.68
CA TYR A 141 17.83 10.79 15.63
C TYR A 141 16.67 9.94 15.08
N GLY A 142 15.82 9.38 15.94
CA GLY A 142 14.63 8.63 15.52
C GLY A 142 13.63 9.49 14.73
N THR A 143 13.47 10.77 15.08
CA THR A 143 12.65 11.71 14.30
C THR A 143 13.24 11.96 12.91
N LEU A 144 14.56 12.13 12.81
CA LEU A 144 15.25 12.33 11.54
C LEU A 144 15.19 11.08 10.66
N GLU A 145 15.30 9.88 11.23
CA GLU A 145 15.10 8.63 10.50
C GLU A 145 13.71 8.54 9.84
N LEU A 146 12.66 9.09 10.46
CA LEU A 146 11.31 9.10 9.89
C LEU A 146 11.19 10.01 8.65
N VAL A 147 11.97 11.10 8.61
CA VAL A 147 12.01 12.02 7.46
C VAL A 147 12.87 11.45 6.33
N GLY A 148 13.94 10.73 6.69
CA GLY A 148 14.82 10.07 5.75
C GLY A 148 15.93 10.97 5.19
N THR A 149 17.01 10.34 4.73
CA THR A 149 18.26 11.00 4.35
C THR A 149 18.08 12.02 3.22
N GLU A 150 17.28 11.72 2.20
CA GLU A 150 17.08 12.60 1.05
C GLU A 150 16.47 13.96 1.47
N GLY A 151 15.45 13.94 2.34
CA GLY A 151 14.84 15.15 2.86
C GLY A 151 15.82 15.98 3.69
N ILE A 152 16.57 15.32 4.57
CA ILE A 152 17.55 15.97 5.46
C ILE A 152 18.68 16.62 4.65
N GLU A 153 19.26 15.91 3.69
CA GLU A 153 20.33 16.45 2.84
C GLU A 153 19.84 17.62 2.01
N LEU A 154 18.59 17.57 1.50
CA LEU A 154 17.99 18.69 0.80
C LEU A 154 17.87 19.91 1.71
N LEU A 155 17.33 19.77 2.93
CA LEU A 155 17.23 20.89 3.87
C LEU A 155 18.60 21.48 4.17
N LYS A 156 19.60 20.65 4.51
CA LYS A 156 20.98 21.10 4.76
C LYS A 156 21.59 21.86 3.59
N SER A 157 21.29 21.45 2.36
CA SER A 157 21.80 22.13 1.17
C SER A 157 21.17 23.51 0.93
N LEU A 158 19.98 23.75 1.51
CA LEU A 158 19.23 25.00 1.38
C LEU A 158 19.43 25.94 2.59
N ASP A 159 19.87 25.41 3.72
CA ASP A 159 20.11 26.18 4.96
C ASP A 159 21.44 26.96 4.91
N GLU A 160 21.49 27.96 4.03
CA GLU A 160 22.69 28.80 3.83
C GLU A 160 23.00 29.68 5.06
N ASP A 161 22.00 29.98 5.88
CA ASP A 161 22.09 30.86 7.04
C ASP A 161 22.30 30.10 8.38
N ASP A 162 22.45 28.77 8.34
CA ASP A 162 22.67 27.89 9.50
C ASP A 162 21.54 28.00 10.56
N GLU A 163 20.30 28.14 10.10
CA GLU A 163 19.09 28.18 10.95
C GLU A 163 18.86 26.83 11.66
N TYR A 164 19.34 25.73 11.06
CA TYR A 164 19.26 24.35 11.56
C TYR A 164 20.64 23.79 11.95
N SER A 165 21.44 24.61 12.65
CA SER A 165 22.82 24.28 13.05
C SER A 165 22.96 22.96 13.85
N GLY A 166 21.98 22.59 14.67
CA GLY A 166 21.95 21.31 15.39
C GLY A 166 21.85 20.08 14.47
N LEU A 167 21.33 20.24 13.24
CA LEU A 167 21.31 19.19 12.23
C LEU A 167 22.68 19.00 11.56
N ALA A 168 23.61 19.96 11.62
CA ALA A 168 24.86 19.94 10.86
C ALA A 168 25.65 18.63 11.04
N ASP A 169 25.73 18.14 12.29
CA ASP A 169 26.49 16.95 12.67
C ASP A 169 25.76 15.62 12.38
N TYR A 170 24.46 15.66 12.07
CA TYR A 170 23.71 14.44 11.74
C TYR A 170 24.25 13.78 10.47
N LYS A 171 24.64 12.52 10.58
CA LYS A 171 24.99 11.65 9.45
C LYS A 171 24.15 10.39 9.58
N ALA A 172 23.28 10.15 8.61
CA ALA A 172 22.54 8.90 8.56
C ALA A 172 23.52 7.74 8.40
N ASP A 173 23.27 6.63 9.10
CA ASP A 173 24.00 5.39 8.85
C ASP A 173 23.67 4.90 7.44
N THR A 174 24.66 4.89 6.56
CA THR A 174 24.55 4.27 5.24
C THR A 174 24.66 2.75 5.41
N GLU A 175 23.54 2.07 5.59
CA GLU A 175 23.43 0.61 5.40
C GLU A 175 23.03 0.25 3.96
#